data_AF-B7SIT3-F1
#
_entry.id   AF-B7SIT3-F1
#
_cell.length_a   1.000
_cell.length_b   1.000
_cell.length_c   1.000
_cell.angle_alpha   90.00
_cell.angle_beta   90.00
_cell.angle_gamma   90.00
#
_symmetry.space_group_name_H-M   'P 1'
#
loop_
_entity.id
_entity.type
_entity.pdbx_description
1 polymer ?
#
loop_
_entity_poly.entity_id
_entity_poly.type
_entity_poly.pdbx_seq_one_letter_code
_entity_poly.pdbx_strand_id
1 'polypeptide(L)'
;TTRGMNFNFDSRLAEQTLLKYGINYRHQEIKPQAFLNDQFESKEKATKEEDEKKVHSYRLTNPTKTDAGVYVEAIHDIGDFTLTGGLRYDRFKVKTHDGKTVSSSSLNPSFGVIWQPHEHWSF
;
A
#
# COMPACT_ATOMS: atom_id res chain seq x y z
N THR A 1 -3.67 11.01 -11.44
CA THR A 1 -3.20 11.88 -10.35
C THR A 1 -2.92 11.06 -9.11
N THR A 2 -1.88 11.40 -8.37
CA THR A 2 -1.52 10.76 -7.09
C THR A 2 -1.47 11.81 -5.99
N ARG A 3 -2.01 11.50 -4.82
CA ARG A 3 -1.96 12.32 -3.60
C ARG A 3 -1.50 11.44 -2.45
N GLY A 4 -0.74 11.98 -1.52
CA GLY A 4 -0.29 11.22 -0.36
C GLY A 4 0.14 12.10 0.80
N MET A 5 0.11 11.53 2.00
CA MET A 5 0.50 12.16 3.26
C MET A 5 1.21 11.14 4.13
N ASN A 6 2.28 11.56 4.80
CA ASN A 6 3.02 10.74 5.75
C ASN A 6 3.28 11.56 7.01
N PHE A 7 2.93 10.98 8.15
CA PHE A 7 3.27 11.52 9.47
C PHE A 7 4.09 10.47 10.20
N ASN A 8 5.31 10.84 10.58
CA ASN A 8 6.25 9.96 11.27
C ASN A 8 6.69 10.68 12.55
N PHE A 9 6.59 9.98 13.67
CA PHE A 9 6.89 10.49 15.00
C PHE A 9 7.92 9.61 15.67
N ASP A 10 8.85 10.26 16.36
CA ASP A 10 9.94 9.63 17.08
C ASP A 10 9.87 10.09 18.54
N SER A 11 9.61 9.16 19.46
CA SER A 11 9.53 9.40 20.90
C SER A 11 10.63 8.63 21.62
N ARG A 12 11.52 9.34 22.32
CA ARG A 12 12.53 8.71 23.19
C ARG A 12 11.86 8.24 24.49
N LEU A 13 11.79 6.93 24.71
CA LEU A 13 11.19 6.32 25.91
C LEU A 13 12.18 6.17 27.06
N ALA A 14 13.44 5.92 26.73
CA ALA A 14 14.57 5.85 27.65
C ALA A 14 15.84 6.33 26.91
N GLU A 15 16.98 6.46 27.59
CA GLU A 15 18.23 6.91 26.95
C GLU A 15 18.59 6.08 25.72
N GLN A 16 18.34 4.77 25.77
CA GLN A 16 18.68 3.79 24.75
C GLN A 16 17.44 3.15 24.07
N THR A 17 16.26 3.78 24.17
CA THR A 17 15.04 3.25 23.56
C THR A 17 14.29 4.33 22.80
N LEU A 18 14.11 4.12 21.50
CA LEU A 18 13.33 4.97 20.61
C LEU A 18 12.05 4.23 20.18
N LEU A 19 10.91 4.89 20.34
CA LEU A 19 9.64 4.45 19.78
C LEU A 19 9.30 5.30 18.55
N LYS A 20 9.19 4.66 17.40
CA LYS A 20 8.77 5.25 16.14
C LYS A 20 7.33 4.84 15.86
N TYR A 21 6.49 5.78 15.46
CA TYR A 21 5.12 5.48 15.05
C TYR A 21 4.66 6.46 13.98
N GLY A 22 3.70 6.06 13.17
CA GLY A 22 3.27 6.90 12.08
C GLY A 22 2.09 6.38 11.29
N ILE A 23 1.65 7.24 10.38
CA ILE A 23 0.51 7.01 9.51
C ILE A 23 0.92 7.35 8.07
N ASN A 24 0.60 6.44 7.15
CA ASN A 24 0.78 6.63 5.71
C ASN A 24 -0.59 6.65 5.04
N TYR A 25 -0.82 7.61 4.15
CA TYR A 25 -2.00 7.67 3.30
C TYR A 25 -1.59 7.94 1.86
N ARG A 26 -2.14 7.19 0.91
CA ARG A 26 -1.92 7.37 -0.51
C ARG A 26 -3.21 7.14 -1.29
N HIS A 27 -3.56 8.09 -2.13
CA HIS A 27 -4.68 8.00 -3.08
C HIS A 27 -4.16 8.16 -4.51
N GLN A 28 -4.47 7.19 -5.37
CA GLN A 28 -4.13 7.18 -6.78
C GLN A 28 -5.40 7.12 -7.60
N GLU A 29 -5.46 7.91 -8.67
CA GLU A 29 -6.55 7.93 -9.64
C GLU A 29 -5.98 7.92 -11.06
N ILE A 30 -6.41 6.99 -11.89
CA ILE A 30 -6.06 6.94 -13.31
C ILE A 30 -7.15 7.67 -14.10
N LYS A 31 -6.76 8.68 -14.87
CA LYS A 31 -7.67 9.52 -15.67
C LYS A 31 -7.32 9.37 -17.15
N PRO A 32 -8.05 8.55 -17.92
CA PRO A 32 -7.90 8.53 -19.37
C PRO A 32 -8.49 9.82 -19.97
N GLN A 33 -8.13 10.14 -21.21
CA GLN A 33 -8.73 11.25 -21.95
C GLN A 33 -10.22 10.99 -22.25
N ALA A 34 -10.56 9.73 -22.57
CA ALA A 34 -11.92 9.24 -22.75
C ALA A 34 -11.95 7.72 -22.48
N PHE A 35 -13.13 7.19 -22.17
CA PHE A 35 -13.36 5.75 -22.17
C PHE A 35 -13.78 5.31 -23.57
N LEU A 36 -13.23 4.20 -24.05
CA LEU A 36 -13.43 3.71 -25.42
C LEU A 36 -14.08 2.30 -25.43
N ASN A 37 -14.79 1.94 -24.37
CA ASN A 37 -15.45 0.63 -24.30
C ASN A 37 -16.56 0.48 -25.34
N ASP A 38 -17.16 1.58 -25.83
CA ASP A 38 -18.13 1.56 -26.94
C ASP A 38 -17.49 1.18 -28.29
N GLN A 39 -16.16 1.24 -28.40
CA GLN A 39 -15.41 0.83 -29.60
C GLN A 39 -14.89 -0.62 -29.47
N PHE A 40 -15.30 -1.36 -28.44
CA PHE A 40 -14.87 -2.73 -28.25
C PHE A 40 -15.46 -3.64 -29.35
N GLU A 41 -14.58 -4.36 -30.05
CA GLU A 41 -14.93 -5.36 -31.07
C GLU A 41 -14.23 -6.69 -30.75
N SER A 42 -15.01 -7.79 -30.76
CA SER A 42 -14.50 -9.13 -30.52
C SER A 42 -14.05 -9.80 -31.82
N LYS A 43 -12.78 -10.24 -31.86
CA LYS A 43 -12.23 -10.97 -33.02
C LYS A 43 -12.65 -12.44 -33.06
N GLU A 44 -13.17 -12.99 -31.96
CA GLU A 44 -13.56 -14.41 -31.88
C GLU A 44 -15.04 -14.62 -32.23
N LYS A 45 -15.32 -15.58 -33.13
CA LYS A 45 -16.67 -15.85 -33.66
C LYS A 45 -17.66 -16.50 -32.69
N ALA A 46 -17.19 -17.09 -31.59
CA ALA A 46 -18.02 -17.95 -30.74
C ALA A 46 -18.92 -17.20 -29.74
N THR A 47 -18.64 -15.93 -29.45
CA THR A 47 -19.32 -15.17 -28.37
C THR A 47 -19.53 -13.69 -28.72
N LYS A 48 -19.81 -13.39 -29.99
CA LYS A 48 -19.70 -12.02 -30.51
C LYS A 48 -20.70 -11.03 -29.92
N GLU A 49 -21.98 -11.38 -29.90
CA GLU A 49 -23.01 -10.36 -29.72
C GLU A 49 -23.31 -10.05 -28.25
N GLU A 50 -23.28 -11.06 -27.37
CA GLU A 50 -23.57 -10.87 -25.95
C GLU A 50 -22.41 -10.19 -25.20
N ASP A 51 -21.16 -10.55 -25.51
CA ASP A 51 -19.99 -9.96 -24.86
C ASP A 51 -19.76 -8.51 -25.31
N GLU A 52 -19.95 -8.19 -26.59
CA GLU A 52 -19.87 -6.80 -27.08
C GLU A 52 -20.95 -5.93 -26.45
N LYS A 53 -22.22 -6.38 -26.45
CA LYS A 53 -23.32 -5.67 -25.77
C LYS A 53 -23.02 -5.44 -24.30
N LYS A 54 -22.42 -6.43 -23.63
CA LYS A 54 -22.03 -6.32 -22.22
C LYS A 54 -20.92 -5.29 -22.02
N VAL A 55 -19.89 -5.27 -22.86
CA VAL A 55 -18.80 -4.28 -22.77
C VAL A 55 -19.29 -2.85 -23.04
N HIS A 56 -20.12 -2.67 -24.06
CA HIS A 56 -20.74 -1.38 -24.41
C HIS A 56 -21.72 -0.90 -23.32
N SER A 57 -22.35 -1.82 -22.58
CA SER A 57 -23.26 -1.46 -21.50
C SER A 57 -22.57 -0.88 -20.25
N TYR A 58 -21.25 -1.05 -20.11
CA TYR A 58 -20.54 -0.54 -18.93
C TYR A 58 -20.41 0.98 -18.93
N ARG A 59 -20.78 1.59 -17.80
CA ARG A 59 -20.47 2.99 -17.50
C ARG A 59 -19.14 3.07 -16.77
N LEU A 60 -18.06 3.22 -17.53
CA LEU A 60 -16.71 3.26 -16.96
C LEU A 60 -16.45 4.54 -16.18
N THR A 61 -15.68 4.39 -15.10
CA THR A 61 -15.24 5.47 -14.22
C THR A 61 -13.74 5.39 -14.00
N ASN A 62 -13.12 6.48 -13.54
CA ASN A 62 -11.70 6.49 -13.25
C ASN A 62 -11.36 5.46 -12.15
N PRO A 63 -10.44 4.51 -12.41
CA PRO A 63 -9.95 3.62 -11.39
C PRO A 63 -9.27 4.40 -10.27
N THR A 64 -9.53 3.99 -9.02
CA THR A 64 -8.85 4.57 -7.86
C THR A 64 -8.24 3.49 -6.98
N LYS A 65 -7.11 3.78 -6.36
CA LYS A 65 -6.54 2.97 -5.29
C LYS A 65 -6.23 3.85 -4.09
N THR A 66 -6.71 3.44 -2.93
CA THR A 66 -6.39 4.08 -1.64
C THR A 66 -5.63 3.10 -0.77
N ASP A 67 -4.42 3.47 -0.36
CA ASP A 67 -3.61 2.74 0.61
C ASP A 67 -3.56 3.57 1.90
N ALA A 68 -3.81 2.93 3.05
CA ALA A 68 -3.66 3.52 4.36
C ALA A 68 -2.90 2.55 5.26
N GLY A 69 -1.89 3.04 5.96
CA GLY A 69 -1.06 2.24 6.86
C GLY A 69 -0.84 2.95 8.17
N VAL A 70 -0.80 2.20 9.25
CA VAL A 70 -0.30 2.68 10.55
C VAL A 70 0.81 1.75 11.00
N TYR A 71 1.83 2.31 11.63
CA TYR A 71 2.95 1.52 12.12
C TYR A 71 3.40 1.97 13.50
N VAL A 72 3.95 1.01 14.23
CA VAL A 72 4.70 1.23 15.46
C VAL A 72 5.96 0.37 15.39
N GLU A 73 7.08 0.92 15.82
CA GLU A 73 8.38 0.28 15.83
C GLU A 73 9.16 0.73 17.06
N ALA A 74 9.71 -0.21 17.81
CA ALA A 74 10.59 0.04 18.94
C ALA A 74 12.02 -0.34 18.55
N ILE A 75 12.95 0.57 18.79
CA ILE A 75 14.39 0.39 18.62
C ILE A 75 15.01 0.50 20.00
N HIS A 76 15.73 -0.53 20.42
CA HIS A 76 16.37 -0.58 21.72
C HIS A 76 17.83 -1.00 21.59
N ASP A 77 18.71 -0.15 22.11
CA ASP A 77 20.14 -0.45 22.20
C ASP A 77 20.46 -1.04 23.58
N ILE A 78 21.16 -2.17 23.61
CA ILE A 78 21.66 -2.82 24.83
C ILE A 78 23.10 -3.25 24.57
N GLY A 79 24.07 -2.52 25.15
CA GLY A 79 25.49 -2.77 24.92
C GLY A 79 25.82 -2.68 23.43
N ASP A 80 26.35 -3.78 22.88
CA ASP A 80 26.76 -3.89 21.48
C ASP A 80 25.62 -4.35 20.54
N PHE A 81 24.38 -4.42 21.05
CA PHE A 81 23.22 -4.88 20.28
C PHE A 81 22.18 -3.78 20.09
N THR A 82 21.65 -3.67 18.88
CA THR A 82 20.45 -2.88 18.57
C THR A 82 19.33 -3.83 18.15
N LEU A 83 18.24 -3.85 18.92
CA LEU A 83 17.05 -4.63 18.65
C LEU A 83 15.98 -3.73 18.04
N THR A 84 15.44 -4.12 16.90
CA THR A 84 14.33 -3.44 16.24
C THR A 84 13.14 -4.37 16.15
N GLY A 85 11.99 -3.98 16.70
CA GLY A 85 10.74 -4.72 16.60
C GLY A 85 9.62 -3.82 16.12
N GLY A 86 8.86 -4.24 15.12
CA GLY A 86 7.85 -3.42 14.49
C GLY A 86 6.59 -4.17 14.09
N LEU A 87 5.51 -3.43 13.94
CA LEU A 87 4.24 -3.92 13.42
C LEU A 87 3.62 -2.85 12.53
N ARG A 88 3.13 -3.29 11.37
CA ARG A 88 2.32 -2.44 10.49
C ARG A 88 0.94 -3.05 10.30
N TYR A 89 -0.08 -2.21 10.34
CA TYR A 89 -1.40 -2.52 9.81
C TYR A 89 -1.57 -1.75 8.50
N ASP A 90 -1.67 -2.49 7.40
CA ASP A 90 -1.80 -1.93 6.06
C ASP A 90 -3.15 -2.32 5.48
N ARG A 91 -3.92 -1.33 5.01
CA ARG A 91 -5.23 -1.52 4.38
C ARG A 91 -5.22 -0.87 3.01
N PHE A 92 -5.75 -1.59 2.02
CA PHE A 92 -5.97 -1.04 0.68
C PHE A 92 -7.44 -1.11 0.30
N LYS A 93 -7.84 -0.21 -0.60
CA LYS A 93 -9.12 -0.23 -1.30
C LYS A 93 -8.87 0.10 -2.77
N VAL A 94 -9.20 -0.85 -3.65
CA VAL A 94 -9.14 -0.68 -5.11
C VAL A 94 -10.56 -0.54 -5.62
N LYS A 95 -10.81 0.52 -6.41
CA LYS A 95 -11.98 0.69 -7.25
C LYS A 95 -11.56 0.55 -8.71
N THR A 96 -12.08 -0.46 -9.39
CA THR A 96 -11.80 -0.73 -10.82
C THR A 96 -12.61 0.21 -11.72
N HIS A 97 -12.29 0.22 -13.01
CA HIS A 97 -12.95 1.10 -14.00
C HIS A 97 -14.44 0.79 -14.17
N ASP A 98 -14.87 -0.45 -13.91
CA ASP A 98 -16.27 -0.87 -13.87
C ASP A 98 -17.01 -0.46 -12.57
N GLY A 99 -16.33 0.28 -11.69
CA GLY A 99 -16.89 0.80 -10.43
C GLY A 99 -16.87 -0.18 -9.27
N LYS A 100 -16.51 -1.45 -9.49
CA LYS A 100 -16.41 -2.44 -8.41
C LYS A 100 -15.31 -2.07 -7.44
N THR A 101 -15.55 -2.34 -6.16
CA THR A 101 -14.61 -2.00 -5.09
C THR A 101 -14.25 -3.26 -4.31
N VAL A 102 -12.95 -3.49 -4.11
CA VAL A 102 -12.41 -4.54 -3.26
C VAL A 102 -11.45 -3.91 -2.26
N SER A 103 -11.51 -4.36 -1.02
CA SER A 103 -10.57 -3.95 0.02
C SER A 103 -10.08 -5.15 0.80
N SER A 104 -8.83 -5.10 1.25
CA SER A 104 -8.29 -6.05 2.22
C SER A 104 -7.34 -5.33 3.16
N SER A 105 -6.96 -6.01 4.23
CA SER A 105 -5.98 -5.53 5.19
C SER A 105 -5.06 -6.65 5.66
N SER A 106 -3.82 -6.30 5.97
CA SER A 106 -2.81 -7.22 6.48
C SER A 106 -2.13 -6.65 7.72
N LEU A 107 -1.76 -7.54 8.63
CA LEU A 107 -0.84 -7.26 9.73
C LEU A 107 0.55 -7.77 9.34
N ASN A 108 1.54 -6.89 9.37
CA ASN A 108 2.90 -7.16 8.94
C ASN A 108 3.85 -6.96 10.14
N PRO A 109 4.14 -8.02 10.93
CA PRO A 109 5.15 -7.95 11.97
C PRO A 109 6.56 -7.96 11.37
N SER A 110 7.50 -7.29 12.03
CA SER A 110 8.91 -7.26 11.66
C SER A 110 9.80 -7.30 12.90
N PHE A 111 10.95 -7.94 12.80
CA PHE A 111 12.00 -7.85 13.81
C PHE A 111 13.38 -7.87 13.13
N GLY A 112 14.35 -7.23 13.76
CA GLY A 112 15.73 -7.16 13.30
C GLY A 112 16.67 -6.98 14.49
N VAL A 113 17.89 -7.45 14.32
CA VAL A 113 18.96 -7.31 15.31
C VAL A 113 20.19 -6.84 14.55
N ILE A 114 20.88 -5.85 15.10
CA ILE A 114 22.23 -5.49 14.69
C ILE A 114 23.14 -5.82 15.86
N TRP A 115 24.23 -6.52 15.59
CA TRP A 115 25.28 -6.75 16.57
C TRP A 115 26.58 -6.09 16.12
N GLN A 116 27.11 -5.20 16.95
CA GLN A 116 28.31 -4.42 16.67
C GLN A 116 29.39 -4.68 17.73
N PRO A 117 30.10 -5.81 17.68
CA PRO A 117 31.11 -6.16 18.68
C PRO A 117 32.37 -5.28 18.64
N HIS A 118 32.55 -4.50 17.56
CA HIS A 118 33.69 -3.64 17.36
C HIS A 118 33.33 -2.51 16.39
N GLU A 119 34.06 -1.39 16.43
CA GLU A 119 33.87 -0.20 15.59
C GLU A 119 33.90 -0.44 14.07
N HIS A 120 34.37 -1.60 13.61
CA HIS A 120 34.53 -1.94 12.19
C HIS A 120 33.76 -3.20 11.76
N TRP A 121 32.99 -3.79 12.68
CA TRP A 121 32.28 -5.05 12.44
C TRP A 121 30.84 -4.92 12.90
N SER A 122 29.89 -5.17 11.99
CA SER A 122 28.46 -5.25 12.28
C SER A 122 27.84 -6.42 11.53
N PHE A 123 26.90 -7.12 12.17
CA PHE A 123 26.13 -8.22 11.59
C PHE A 123 24.63 -7.95 11.72
#